data_AF-A0A7C1DGS5-F1
#
_entry.id   AF-A0A7C1DGS5-F1
#
_cell.length_a   1.000
_cell.length_b   1.000
_cell.length_c   1.000
_cell.angle_alpha   90.00
_cell.angle_beta   90.00
_cell.angle_gamma   90.00
#
_symmetry.space_group_name_H-M   'P 1'
#
loop_
_entity.id
_entity.type
_entity.pdbx_description
1 polymer ?
#
loop_
_entity_poly.entity_id
_entity_poly.type
_entity_poly.pdbx_seq_one_letter_code
_entity_poly.pdbx_strand_id
1 'polypeptide(L)'
;MTVTRRHGTAQAPTVIREESHGLETYSFLLDKDLSDVHFFDVGNLNLPGDDLGRSLGIIEAVSSRFFTMGRRIVSFGGEHLVTLPV
;
A
#
# COMPACT_ATOMS: atom_id res chain seq x y z
N MET A 1 10.09 13.27 -2.44
CA MET A 1 10.02 12.24 -3.51
C MET A 1 11.41 12.01 -4.08
N THR A 2 11.80 10.76 -4.35
CA THR A 2 13.13 10.39 -4.88
C THR A 2 13.11 10.06 -6.37
N VAL A 3 11.94 10.02 -7.01
CA VAL A 3 11.80 9.84 -8.46
C VAL A 3 12.54 10.93 -9.26
N THR A 4 13.34 10.49 -10.22
CA THR A 4 14.22 11.36 -11.01
C THR A 4 13.67 11.71 -12.40
N ARG A 5 12.72 10.95 -12.97
CA ARG A 5 12.28 11.11 -14.38
C ARG A 5 10.77 11.30 -14.60
N ARG A 6 9.91 10.50 -13.97
CA ARG A 6 8.45 10.54 -14.19
C ARG A 6 7.70 10.51 -12.86
N HIS A 7 7.28 11.67 -12.40
CA HIS A 7 6.47 11.82 -11.19
C HIS A 7 5.04 11.28 -11.41
N GLY A 8 4.30 11.09 -10.31
CA GLY A 8 2.89 10.65 -10.33
C GLY A 8 2.63 9.34 -9.59
N THR A 9 3.67 8.59 -9.24
CA THR A 9 3.52 7.31 -8.53
C THR A 9 2.81 7.44 -7.18
N ALA A 10 2.84 8.62 -6.54
CA ALA A 10 2.10 8.91 -5.31
C ALA A 10 0.58 8.72 -5.45
N GLN A 11 0.02 8.83 -6.67
CA GLN A 11 -1.41 8.63 -6.92
C GLN A 11 -1.80 7.16 -7.09
N ALA A 12 -0.82 6.26 -7.27
CA ALA A 12 -1.09 4.85 -7.56
C ALA A 12 -2.01 4.17 -6.53
N PRO A 13 -1.85 4.34 -5.20
CA PRO A 13 -2.72 3.67 -4.23
C PRO A 13 -4.19 4.12 -4.32
N THR A 14 -4.44 5.38 -4.66
CA THR A 14 -5.80 5.90 -4.85
C THR A 14 -6.42 5.33 -6.11
N VAL A 15 -5.72 5.41 -7.24
CA VAL A 15 -6.23 4.93 -8.53
C VAL A 15 -6.45 3.42 -8.51
N ILE A 16 -5.52 2.64 -7.94
CA ILE A 16 -5.69 1.18 -7.79
C ILE A 16 -6.98 0.87 -7.02
N ARG A 17 -7.25 1.60 -5.94
CA ARG A 17 -8.44 1.40 -5.12
C ARG A 17 -9.72 1.74 -5.88
N GLU A 18 -9.76 2.89 -6.55
CA GLU A 18 -10.90 3.32 -7.35
C GLU A 18 -11.23 2.27 -8.44
N GLU A 19 -10.22 1.83 -9.19
CA GLU A 19 -10.40 0.86 -10.27
C GLU A 19 -10.69 -0.56 -9.76
N SER A 20 -10.23 -0.92 -8.56
CA SER A 20 -10.47 -2.25 -7.98
C SER A 20 -11.95 -2.57 -7.76
N HIS A 21 -12.80 -1.55 -7.60
CA HIS A 21 -14.24 -1.72 -7.42
C HIS A 21 -14.94 -2.31 -8.65
N GLY A 22 -14.31 -2.20 -9.84
CA GLY A 22 -14.82 -2.80 -11.08
C GLY A 22 -14.35 -4.23 -11.32
N LEU A 23 -13.51 -4.79 -10.45
CA LEU A 23 -13.00 -6.16 -10.59
C LEU A 23 -13.91 -7.16 -9.88
N GLU A 24 -14.07 -8.33 -10.50
CA GLU A 24 -14.69 -9.48 -9.86
C GLU A 24 -13.84 -10.00 -8.70
N THR A 25 -14.49 -10.48 -7.63
CA THR A 25 -13.79 -11.05 -6.48
C THR A 25 -13.29 -12.47 -6.74
N TYR A 26 -13.95 -13.21 -7.64
CA TYR A 26 -13.58 -14.56 -8.02
C TYR A 26 -12.47 -14.59 -9.08
N SER A 27 -11.44 -15.42 -8.83
CA SER A 27 -10.34 -15.68 -9.76
C SER A 27 -10.43 -17.09 -10.34
N PHE A 28 -10.76 -17.18 -11.63
CA PHE A 28 -10.81 -18.45 -12.37
C PHE A 28 -9.47 -19.20 -12.38
N LEU A 29 -8.35 -18.48 -12.42
CA LEU A 29 -7.01 -19.09 -12.50
C LEU A 29 -6.60 -19.77 -11.18
N LEU A 30 -7.07 -19.23 -10.05
CA LEU A 30 -6.75 -19.74 -8.73
C LEU A 30 -7.86 -20.63 -8.16
N ASP A 31 -9.04 -20.64 -8.81
CA ASP A 31 -10.28 -21.23 -8.33
C ASP A 31 -10.61 -20.79 -6.90
N LYS A 32 -10.58 -19.47 -6.66
CA LYS A 32 -10.75 -18.87 -5.33
C LYS A 32 -11.49 -17.54 -5.41
N ASP A 33 -12.26 -17.23 -4.37
CA ASP A 33 -12.91 -15.94 -4.18
C ASP A 33 -12.18 -15.08 -3.14
N LEU A 34 -11.98 -13.81 -3.47
CA LEU A 34 -11.41 -12.82 -2.55
C LEU A 34 -12.34 -12.56 -1.36
N SER A 35 -13.66 -12.78 -1.49
CA SER A 35 -14.63 -12.67 -0.37
C SER A 35 -14.37 -13.66 0.75
N ASP A 36 -13.70 -14.78 0.46
CA ASP A 36 -13.35 -15.81 1.45
C ASP A 36 -12.07 -15.48 2.21
N VAL A 37 -11.35 -14.42 1.81
CA VAL A 37 -10.12 -13.98 2.43
C VAL A 37 -10.42 -12.90 3.47
N HIS A 38 -9.99 -13.12 4.71
CA HIS A 38 -10.07 -12.09 5.75
C HIS A 38 -8.94 -11.06 5.59
N PHE A 39 -9.23 -9.96 4.89
CA PHE A 39 -8.36 -8.79 4.82
C PHE A 39 -9.14 -7.51 5.12
N PHE A 40 -8.41 -6.42 5.33
CA PHE A 40 -8.99 -5.11 5.57
C PHE A 40 -8.15 -4.06 4.85
N ASP A 41 -8.82 -3.08 4.27
CA ASP A 41 -8.18 -1.92 3.68
C ASP A 41 -8.02 -0.83 4.74
N VAL A 42 -6.77 -0.46 5.03
CA VAL A 42 -6.40 0.57 6.01
C VAL A 42 -6.39 1.99 5.44
N GLY A 43 -6.60 2.13 4.13
CA GLY A 43 -6.50 3.39 3.42
C GLY A 43 -5.05 3.82 3.19
N ASN A 44 -4.88 5.10 2.90
CA ASN A 44 -3.58 5.70 2.57
C ASN A 44 -2.96 6.36 3.81
N LEU A 45 -1.63 6.28 3.93
CA LEU A 45 -0.90 7.04 4.93
C LEU A 45 -0.82 8.52 4.52
N ASN A 46 -1.07 9.42 5.48
CA ASN A 46 -0.83 10.84 5.29
C ASN A 46 0.66 11.13 5.51
N LEU A 47 1.41 11.24 4.41
CA LEU A 47 2.87 11.44 4.44
C LEU A 47 3.23 12.90 4.14
N PRO A 48 4.15 13.52 4.91
CA PRO A 48 4.67 14.85 4.60
C PRO A 48 5.52 14.82 3.33
N GLY A 49 5.14 15.61 2.32
CA GLY A 49 5.82 15.61 1.01
C GLY A 49 7.22 16.24 0.99
N ASP A 50 7.55 17.02 2.01
CA ASP A 50 8.76 17.84 2.16
C ASP A 50 9.86 17.17 3.00
N ASP A 51 9.51 16.20 3.84
CA ASP A 51 10.45 15.48 4.71
C ASP A 51 10.42 13.97 4.43
N LEU A 52 11.47 13.51 3.73
CA LEU A 52 11.65 12.10 3.42
C LEU A 52 11.89 11.26 4.67
N GLY A 53 12.74 11.72 5.60
CA GLY A 53 13.09 10.96 6.80
C GLY A 53 11.87 10.74 7.69
N ARG A 54 11.06 11.78 7.87
CA ARG A 54 9.79 11.69 8.59
C ARG A 54 8.79 10.78 7.90
N SER A 55 8.69 10.83 6.57
CA SER A 55 7.83 9.93 5.81
C SER A 55 8.22 8.46 6.01
N LEU A 56 9.52 8.15 5.94
CA LEU A 56 10.02 6.80 6.17
C LEU A 56 9.74 6.32 7.60
N GLY A 57 9.97 7.18 8.60
CA GLY A 57 9.67 6.86 10.00
C GLY A 57 8.17 6.62 10.28
N ILE A 58 7.28 7.34 9.59
CA ILE A 58 5.83 7.08 9.67
C ILE A 58 5.48 5.71 9.09
N ILE A 59 6.04 5.36 7.92
CA ILE A 59 5.81 4.06 7.28
C ILE A 59 6.31 2.94 8.20
N GLU A 60 7.53 3.06 8.74
CA GLU A 60 8.12 2.07 9.65
C GLU A 60 7.29 1.87 10.91
N ALA A 61 6.84 2.96 11.55
CA ALA A 61 6.03 2.90 12.75
C ALA A 61 4.69 2.19 12.51
N VAL A 62 4.03 2.47 11.37
CA VAL A 62 2.75 1.83 11.03
C VAL A 62 2.97 0.35 10.69
N SER A 63 3.96 0.02 9.86
CA SER A 63 4.26 -1.36 9.48
C SER A 63 4.61 -2.21 10.70
N SER A 64 5.51 -1.72 11.55
CA SER A 64 5.91 -2.36 12.80
C SER A 64 4.71 -2.63 13.73
N ARG A 65 3.76 -1.69 13.81
CA ARG A 65 2.54 -1.88 14.60
C ARG A 65 1.68 -3.03 14.08
N PHE A 66 1.52 -3.19 12.77
CA PHE A 66 0.76 -4.30 12.22
C PHE A 66 1.48 -5.64 12.38
N PHE A 67 2.80 -5.68 12.19
CA PHE A 67 3.58 -6.89 12.42
C PHE A 67 3.57 -7.35 13.87
N THR A 68 3.69 -6.42 14.83
CA THR A 68 3.59 -6.74 16.28
C THR A 68 2.21 -7.28 16.67
N MET A 69 1.16 -6.94 15.92
CA MET A 69 -0.19 -7.52 16.05
C MET A 69 -0.33 -8.88 15.33
N GLY A 70 0.74 -9.44 14.77
CA GLY A 70 0.73 -10.68 14.00
C GLY A 70 0.01 -10.58 12.65
N ARG A 71 -0.17 -9.36 12.12
CA ARG A 71 -0.82 -9.13 10.83
C ARG A 71 0.19 -9.19 9.69
N ARG A 72 -0.26 -9.66 8.54
CA ARG A 72 0.47 -9.56 7.27
C ARG A 72 0.06 -8.27 6.57
N ILE A 73 1.01 -7.60 5.92
CA ILE A 73 0.80 -6.34 5.20
C ILE A 73 0.92 -6.61 3.70
N VAL A 74 -0.03 -6.06 2.95
CA VAL A 74 0.10 -5.86 1.51
C VAL A 74 0.06 -4.36 1.30
N SER A 75 1.17 -3.77 0.85
CA SER A 75 1.29 -2.32 0.65
C SER A 75 1.21 -1.97 -0.83
N PHE A 76 0.43 -0.95 -1.15
CA PHE A 76 0.45 -0.30 -2.44
C PHE A 76 1.20 1.02 -2.28
N GLY A 77 2.37 1.08 -2.89
CA GLY A 77 3.24 2.25 -2.85
C GLY A 77 3.18 3.08 -4.12
N GLY A 78 3.99 4.12 -4.14
CA GLY A 78 4.34 4.83 -5.36
C GLY A 78 5.75 4.48 -5.81
N GLU A 79 6.75 4.96 -5.07
CA GLU A 79 8.16 4.73 -5.37
C GLU A 79 8.66 3.48 -4.65
N HIS A 80 9.63 2.79 -5.25
CA HIS A 80 10.21 1.56 -4.69
C HIS A 80 10.87 1.77 -3.31
N LEU A 81 11.28 3.01 -3.00
CA LEU A 81 11.83 3.38 -1.69
C LEU A 81 10.87 3.07 -0.52
N VAL A 82 9.55 3.00 -0.78
CA VAL A 82 8.56 2.64 0.23
C VAL A 82 8.79 1.26 0.84
N THR A 83 9.50 0.36 0.14
CA THR A 83 9.78 -1.00 0.63
C THR A 83 10.88 -1.02 1.69
N LEU A 84 11.74 0.01 1.76
CA LEU A 84 12.82 0.09 2.75
C LEU A 84 12.33 0.07 4.21
N PRO A 85 11.34 0.89 4.61
CA PRO A 85 10.81 0.93 5.98
C PRO A 85 9.67 -0.07 6.26
N VAL A 86 9.28 -0.91 5.29
CA VAL A 86 8.20 -1.88 5.47
C VAL A 86 8.78 -3.19 5.99
#